data_AF-A0A1J4XW39-F1
#
_entry.id   AF-A0A1J4XW39-F1
#
_cell.length_a   1.000
_cell.length_b   1.000
_cell.length_c   1.000
_cell.angle_alpha   90.00
_cell.angle_beta   90.00
_cell.angle_gamma   90.00
#
_symmetry.space_group_name_H-M   'P 1'
#
loop_
_entity.id
_entity.type
_entity.pdbx_description
1 polymer ?
#
loop_
_entity_poly.entity_id
_entity_poly.type
_entity_poly.pdbx_seq_one_letter_code
_entity_poly.pdbx_strand_id
1 'polypeptide(L)'
;MEKKNVYAGTGISRDDDPYKAGKEAVEMAIEKAGKSPEFGVVFCSGGKYGNNDKRIKKLVEGAHDAFMAANKNCKWIGCTTAGEISNYGFSTDSCVAMIINSQYIHFGVGVGKNINLRPKEAGQRAIKDALKNIKTDKYIEPYVRYLAEKKLPNSELIQMRPYSVMMLNTGFTAKKRGNEDDIIEGIVNIIGYRIPIIGGSSGDDFNLKKTYSFLNGLVYEDSVICTIISSSIKIGSYVSHGYLPTEKSVFINKAQDYTVYEMDKKNAFDRYSEVIGKTKENIWPKTMKLQKLGSISTAFMSFAKKLGIDVMKLSPVIGLNCNSPLALVEYKPYVKGRFWIKAIDSVIDNKYLRFTEKVPQENVLYLMKTNKEKSLNAGPESVIGSLKQVDNEASFSLIFDCALHRWFIGKHAAKSVELIKKNLKNIPFVGFFGYGEILDGKHTLSVVSMVAGKKLISD
;
A
#
# COMPACT_ATOMS: atom_id res chain seq x y z
N MET A 1 -6.77 23.77 27.89
CA MET A 1 -6.81 22.85 26.72
C MET A 1 -5.43 22.27 26.55
N GLU A 2 -5.31 20.94 26.55
CA GLU A 2 -4.04 20.23 26.33
C GLU A 2 -3.49 20.58 24.92
N LYS A 3 -2.24 21.02 24.84
CA LYS A 3 -1.62 21.43 23.57
C LYS A 3 -1.37 20.19 22.70
N LYS A 4 -2.04 20.09 21.54
CA LYS A 4 -1.83 18.98 20.60
C LYS A 4 -0.53 19.20 19.82
N ASN A 5 0.28 18.14 19.72
CA ASN A 5 1.51 18.15 18.91
C ASN A 5 1.24 17.94 17.41
N VAL A 6 0.11 17.30 17.07
CA VAL A 6 -0.28 16.97 15.70
C VAL A 6 -1.76 17.28 15.52
N TYR A 7 -2.09 17.99 14.44
CA TYR A 7 -3.46 18.23 13.99
C TYR A 7 -3.67 17.47 12.69
N ALA A 8 -4.75 16.71 12.62
CA ALA A 8 -5.13 15.97 11.43
C ALA A 8 -6.65 15.98 11.27
N GLY A 9 -7.09 16.00 10.02
CA GLY A 9 -8.51 16.00 9.65
C GLY A 9 -8.73 15.23 8.36
N THR A 10 -9.95 14.73 8.16
CA THR A 10 -10.31 13.90 7.01
C THR A 10 -11.59 14.38 6.35
N GLY A 11 -11.62 14.29 5.02
CA GLY A 11 -12.75 14.68 4.21
C GLY A 11 -13.05 13.66 3.13
N ILE A 12 -14.29 13.70 2.63
CA ILE A 12 -14.78 12.85 1.56
C ILE A 12 -15.68 13.66 0.63
N SER A 13 -15.60 13.41 -0.68
CA SER A 13 -16.61 13.84 -1.65
C SER A 13 -16.97 12.71 -2.60
N ARG A 14 -18.20 12.76 -3.09
CA ARG A 14 -18.77 11.87 -4.11
C ARG A 14 -19.33 12.66 -5.30
N ASP A 15 -19.01 13.95 -5.43
CA ASP A 15 -19.50 14.76 -6.55
C ASP A 15 -19.09 14.15 -7.91
N ASP A 16 -19.93 14.29 -8.93
CA ASP A 16 -19.65 13.75 -10.26
C ASP A 16 -18.67 14.63 -11.06
N ASP A 17 -18.61 15.93 -10.75
CA ASP A 17 -17.58 16.84 -11.23
C ASP A 17 -16.27 16.57 -10.51
N PRO A 18 -15.22 16.09 -11.21
CA PRO A 18 -13.94 15.76 -10.60
C PRO A 18 -13.33 16.95 -9.85
N TYR A 19 -13.47 18.16 -10.38
CA TYR A 19 -12.89 19.36 -9.76
C TYR A 19 -13.53 19.63 -8.39
N LYS A 20 -14.86 19.60 -8.32
CA LYS A 20 -15.59 19.75 -7.04
C LYS A 20 -15.23 18.62 -6.08
N ALA A 21 -15.20 17.38 -6.56
CA ALA A 21 -14.87 16.23 -5.72
C ALA A 21 -13.48 16.34 -5.06
N GLY A 22 -12.47 16.78 -5.82
CA GLY A 22 -11.12 17.03 -5.29
C GLY A 22 -11.11 18.18 -4.28
N LYS A 23 -11.77 19.29 -4.61
CA LYS A 23 -11.82 20.50 -3.79
C LYS A 23 -12.53 20.27 -2.45
N GLU A 24 -13.76 19.74 -2.49
CA GLU A 24 -14.60 19.50 -1.31
C GLU A 24 -13.96 18.52 -0.32
N ALA A 25 -13.34 17.45 -0.82
CA ALA A 25 -12.67 16.48 0.04
C ALA A 25 -11.53 17.13 0.85
N VAL A 26 -10.75 18.01 0.21
CA VAL A 26 -9.65 18.73 0.86
C VAL A 26 -10.16 19.82 1.80
N GLU A 27 -11.15 20.62 1.40
CA GLU A 27 -11.75 21.67 2.23
C GLU A 27 -12.36 21.09 3.52
N MET A 28 -13.09 19.98 3.40
CA MET A 28 -13.64 19.27 4.56
C MET A 28 -12.54 18.73 5.48
N ALA A 29 -11.43 18.23 4.93
CA ALA A 29 -10.31 17.74 5.73
C ALA A 29 -9.62 18.89 6.51
N ILE A 30 -9.48 20.07 5.89
CA ILE A 30 -8.93 21.28 6.52
C ILE A 30 -9.84 21.77 7.64
N GLU A 31 -11.15 21.86 7.39
CA GLU A 31 -12.14 22.25 8.40
C GLU A 31 -12.06 21.32 9.63
N LYS A 32 -12.07 20.01 9.39
CA LYS A 32 -11.99 18.98 10.46
C LYS A 32 -10.69 19.03 11.26
N ALA A 33 -9.58 19.40 10.62
CA ALA A 33 -8.30 19.53 11.29
C ALA A 33 -8.22 20.79 12.18
N GLY A 34 -8.96 21.84 11.81
CA GLY A 34 -8.93 23.15 12.48
C GLY A 34 -7.60 23.91 12.34
N LYS A 35 -6.76 23.52 11.37
CA LYS A 35 -5.44 24.09 11.09
C LYS A 35 -5.15 24.06 9.59
N SER A 36 -4.32 24.99 9.12
CA SER A 36 -3.80 25.00 7.75
C SER A 36 -2.90 23.79 7.50
N PRO A 37 -2.96 23.14 6.33
CA PRO A 37 -2.20 21.94 6.05
C PRO A 37 -0.70 22.26 5.84
N GLU A 38 0.18 21.44 6.42
CA GLU A 38 1.61 21.41 6.04
C GLU A 38 1.88 20.25 5.07
N PHE A 39 1.13 19.16 5.24
CA PHE A 39 1.13 18.02 4.34
C PHE A 39 -0.28 17.49 4.10
N GLY A 40 -0.52 16.96 2.90
CA GLY A 40 -1.80 16.35 2.53
C GLY A 40 -1.65 15.04 1.76
N VAL A 41 -2.64 14.17 1.89
CA VAL A 41 -2.82 12.99 1.04
C VAL A 41 -4.22 12.96 0.44
N VAL A 42 -4.32 12.56 -0.83
CA VAL A 42 -5.60 12.45 -1.57
C VAL A 42 -5.67 11.10 -2.25
N PHE A 43 -6.76 10.36 -2.03
CA PHE A 43 -7.02 9.07 -2.66
C PHE A 43 -8.38 9.10 -3.33
N CYS A 44 -8.46 8.65 -4.58
CA CYS A 44 -9.72 8.72 -5.33
C CYS A 44 -9.96 7.51 -6.22
N SER A 45 -11.23 7.22 -6.49
CA SER A 45 -11.65 6.13 -7.38
C SER A 45 -11.01 6.26 -8.77
N GLY A 46 -10.25 5.24 -9.16
CA GLY A 46 -9.68 5.18 -10.50
C GLY A 46 -10.73 4.89 -11.59
N GLY A 47 -11.86 4.28 -11.24
CA GLY A 47 -12.99 4.04 -12.14
C GLY A 47 -13.82 5.30 -12.43
N LYS A 48 -14.13 6.11 -11.42
CA LYS A 48 -14.96 7.32 -11.60
C LYS A 48 -14.17 8.53 -12.07
N TYR A 49 -13.02 8.80 -11.45
CA TYR A 49 -12.22 9.99 -11.73
C TYR A 49 -11.00 9.66 -12.60
N GLY A 50 -10.41 8.47 -12.43
CA GLY A 50 -9.26 8.00 -13.19
C GLY A 50 -9.56 7.38 -14.57
N ASN A 51 -10.82 7.31 -15.01
CA ASN A 51 -11.14 6.61 -16.27
C ASN A 51 -10.57 7.29 -17.53
N ASN A 52 -10.12 8.54 -17.44
CA ASN A 52 -9.37 9.23 -18.47
C ASN A 52 -8.55 10.40 -17.88
N ASP A 53 -7.54 10.83 -18.64
CA ASP A 53 -6.58 11.87 -18.26
C ASP A 53 -7.25 13.21 -17.94
N LYS A 54 -8.32 13.58 -18.66
CA LYS A 54 -9.00 14.86 -18.48
C LYS A 54 -9.71 14.93 -17.13
N ARG A 55 -10.42 13.86 -16.74
CA ARG A 55 -11.14 13.80 -15.45
C ARG A 55 -10.17 13.79 -14.27
N ILE A 56 -9.11 13.00 -14.35
CA ILE A 56 -8.17 12.91 -13.23
C ILE A 56 -7.37 14.19 -13.03
N LYS A 57 -6.99 14.87 -14.13
CA LYS A 57 -6.37 16.21 -14.06
C LYS A 57 -7.27 17.23 -13.38
N LYS A 58 -8.56 17.25 -13.72
CA LYS A 58 -9.55 18.13 -13.06
C LYS A 58 -9.69 17.87 -11.57
N LEU A 59 -9.69 16.61 -11.14
CA LEU A 59 -9.74 16.27 -9.71
C LEU A 59 -8.51 16.79 -8.97
N VAL A 60 -7.34 16.55 -9.55
CA VAL A 60 -6.06 16.99 -8.99
C VAL A 60 -5.96 18.51 -8.96
N GLU A 61 -6.49 19.21 -9.96
CA GLU A 61 -6.62 20.67 -10.01
C GLU A 61 -7.48 21.19 -8.85
N GLY A 62 -8.70 20.66 -8.67
CA GLY A 62 -9.57 21.08 -7.57
C GLY A 62 -8.98 20.83 -6.19
N ALA A 63 -8.32 19.69 -5.99
CA ALA A 63 -7.58 19.41 -4.76
C ALA A 63 -6.39 20.38 -4.57
N HIS A 64 -5.64 20.66 -5.65
CA HIS A 64 -4.50 21.59 -5.61
C HIS A 64 -4.93 22.99 -5.20
N ASP A 65 -6.02 23.50 -5.78
CA ASP A 65 -6.52 24.84 -5.48
C ASP A 65 -6.94 24.97 -4.01
N ALA A 66 -7.60 23.96 -3.45
CA ALA A 66 -7.95 23.91 -2.03
C ALA A 66 -6.70 23.94 -1.12
N PHE A 67 -5.67 23.14 -1.45
CA PHE A 67 -4.42 23.16 -0.70
C PHE A 67 -3.69 24.50 -0.79
N MET A 68 -3.58 25.08 -1.99
CA MET A 68 -2.87 26.35 -2.22
C MET A 68 -3.60 27.54 -1.60
N ALA A 69 -4.93 27.52 -1.59
CA ALA A 69 -5.74 28.52 -0.89
C ALA A 69 -5.49 28.51 0.62
N ALA A 70 -5.32 27.32 1.22
CA ALA A 70 -5.09 27.19 2.66
C ALA A 70 -3.62 27.39 3.07
N ASN A 71 -2.66 26.93 2.26
CA ASN A 71 -1.23 27.14 2.47
C ASN A 71 -0.45 26.91 1.16
N LYS A 72 0.11 27.99 0.59
CA LYS A 72 0.91 27.97 -0.65
C LYS A 72 2.16 27.09 -0.59
N ASN A 73 2.63 26.77 0.62
CA ASN A 73 3.79 25.90 0.83
C ASN A 73 3.42 24.46 1.17
N CYS A 74 2.12 24.12 1.21
CA CYS A 74 1.67 22.77 1.50
C CYS A 74 2.19 21.79 0.44
N LYS A 75 2.75 20.68 0.89
CA LYS A 75 3.09 19.56 0.02
C LYS A 75 1.98 18.53 0.08
N TRP A 76 1.59 17.96 -1.05
CA TRP A 76 0.60 16.90 -1.03
C TRP A 76 0.84 15.88 -2.13
N ILE A 77 0.47 14.64 -1.81
CA ILE A 77 0.59 13.51 -2.71
C ILE A 77 -0.75 12.77 -2.82
N GLY A 78 -0.86 11.86 -3.77
CA GLY A 78 -2.02 11.01 -3.86
C GLY A 78 -1.92 9.96 -4.94
N CYS A 79 -2.97 9.17 -5.08
CA CYS A 79 -3.10 8.24 -6.19
C CYS A 79 -4.55 7.81 -6.43
N THR A 80 -4.76 7.15 -7.58
CA THR A 80 -6.00 6.40 -7.80
C THR A 80 -6.01 5.09 -7.03
N THR A 81 -7.21 4.58 -6.76
CA THR A 81 -7.43 3.43 -5.88
C THR A 81 -8.37 2.40 -6.52
N ALA A 82 -8.50 1.25 -5.86
CA ALA A 82 -9.58 0.30 -6.05
C ALA A 82 -10.52 0.33 -4.84
N GLY A 83 -10.91 1.51 -4.36
CA GLY A 83 -11.75 1.70 -3.18
C GLY A 83 -11.05 2.51 -2.10
N GLU A 84 -11.84 3.33 -1.40
CA GLU A 84 -11.36 4.30 -0.43
C GLU A 84 -11.69 3.88 1.00
N ILE A 85 -10.79 4.19 1.92
CA ILE A 85 -10.91 3.94 3.35
C ILE A 85 -10.79 5.29 4.06
N SER A 86 -11.75 5.63 4.93
CA SER A 86 -11.65 6.86 5.74
C SER A 86 -12.48 6.76 7.03
N ASN A 87 -12.46 7.82 7.85
CA ASN A 87 -13.38 7.96 8.99
C ASN A 87 -14.87 7.78 8.62
N TYR A 88 -15.22 7.96 7.35
CA TYR A 88 -16.58 7.78 6.82
C TYR A 88 -16.89 6.32 6.42
N GLY A 89 -15.95 5.41 6.65
CA GLY A 89 -16.08 3.98 6.37
C GLY A 89 -15.44 3.60 5.05
N PHE A 90 -15.90 2.47 4.51
CA PHE A 90 -15.57 2.04 3.16
C PHE A 90 -16.38 2.84 2.14
N SER A 91 -15.72 3.34 1.10
CA SER A 91 -16.39 3.97 -0.04
C SER A 91 -15.82 3.49 -1.38
N THR A 92 -16.65 3.61 -2.41
CA THR A 92 -16.26 3.54 -3.82
C THR A 92 -16.75 4.81 -4.49
N ASP A 93 -16.26 5.07 -5.71
CA ASP A 93 -16.68 6.23 -6.51
C ASP A 93 -16.52 7.56 -5.74
N SER A 94 -15.52 7.62 -4.86
CA SER A 94 -15.31 8.74 -3.95
C SER A 94 -13.87 9.27 -4.03
N CYS A 95 -13.69 10.47 -3.50
CA CYS A 95 -12.41 11.08 -3.25
C CYS A 95 -12.31 11.32 -1.74
N VAL A 96 -11.26 10.80 -1.10
CA VAL A 96 -10.98 11.03 0.33
C VAL A 96 -9.66 11.78 0.47
N ALA A 97 -9.59 12.67 1.44
CA ALA A 97 -8.40 13.43 1.74
C ALA A 97 -8.09 13.42 3.23
N MET A 98 -6.82 13.54 3.57
CA MET A 98 -6.36 13.87 4.91
C MET A 98 -5.36 15.01 4.83
N ILE A 99 -5.43 15.90 5.81
CA ILE A 99 -4.37 16.90 6.03
C ILE A 99 -3.70 16.68 7.37
N ILE A 100 -2.43 17.09 7.45
CA ILE A 100 -1.59 17.02 8.64
C ILE A 100 -0.91 18.39 8.83
N ASN A 101 -0.91 18.86 10.08
CA ASN A 101 -0.15 20.01 10.54
C ASN A 101 0.56 19.66 11.86
N SER A 102 1.88 19.82 11.90
CA SER A 102 2.69 19.58 13.09
C SER A 102 4.07 20.24 12.96
N GLN A 103 4.45 20.98 14.00
CA GLN A 103 5.83 21.48 14.13
C GLN A 103 6.87 20.38 14.37
N TYR A 104 6.45 19.12 14.60
CA TYR A 104 7.31 17.98 14.94
C TYR A 104 7.32 16.88 13.87
N ILE A 105 6.60 17.08 12.76
CA ILE A 105 6.60 16.13 11.64
C ILE A 105 6.84 16.91 10.35
N HIS A 106 7.92 16.58 9.67
CA HIS A 106 8.37 17.27 8.46
C HIS A 106 8.38 16.34 7.27
N PHE A 107 7.98 16.87 6.11
CA PHE A 107 7.77 16.08 4.90
C PHE A 107 8.63 16.60 3.75
N GLY A 108 9.36 15.71 3.11
CA GLY A 108 9.96 15.92 1.79
C GLY A 108 9.28 15.02 0.77
N VAL A 109 9.06 15.48 -0.46
CA VAL A 109 8.32 14.73 -1.49
C VAL A 109 9.09 14.70 -2.80
N GLY A 110 9.07 13.58 -3.51
CA GLY A 110 9.78 13.44 -4.78
C GLY A 110 9.14 12.42 -5.70
N VAL A 111 9.46 12.50 -6.99
CA VAL A 111 8.87 11.65 -8.04
C VAL A 111 9.94 11.01 -8.91
N GLY A 112 9.80 9.71 -9.10
CA GLY A 112 10.53 8.91 -10.08
C GLY A 112 9.59 8.51 -11.20
N LYS A 113 10.06 8.55 -12.45
CA LYS A 113 9.28 8.17 -13.65
C LYS A 113 9.91 6.95 -14.31
N ASN A 114 9.16 6.32 -15.21
CA ASN A 114 9.57 5.16 -16.00
C ASN A 114 9.81 3.92 -15.14
N ILE A 115 8.97 3.67 -14.13
CA ILE A 115 9.10 2.50 -13.24
C ILE A 115 9.01 1.15 -13.98
N ASN A 116 8.41 1.10 -15.17
CA ASN A 116 8.35 -0.12 -15.96
C ASN A 116 9.66 -0.48 -16.65
N LEU A 117 10.46 0.51 -17.02
CA LEU A 117 11.73 0.31 -17.73
C LEU A 117 12.92 0.38 -16.77
N ARG A 118 12.83 1.29 -15.79
CA ARG A 118 13.93 1.74 -14.93
C ARG A 118 13.50 1.85 -13.47
N PRO A 119 12.93 0.78 -12.86
CA PRO A 119 12.33 0.85 -11.52
C PRO A 119 13.32 1.26 -10.42
N LYS A 120 14.53 0.69 -10.42
CA LYS A 120 15.56 1.02 -9.42
C LYS A 120 15.96 2.49 -9.48
N GLU A 121 16.19 3.00 -10.69
CA GLU A 121 16.60 4.40 -10.90
C GLU A 121 15.46 5.37 -10.60
N ALA A 122 14.21 4.99 -10.88
CA ALA A 122 13.03 5.76 -10.49
C ALA A 122 12.93 5.88 -8.97
N GLY A 123 13.09 4.77 -8.22
CA GLY A 123 13.13 4.78 -6.76
C GLY A 123 14.23 5.70 -6.21
N GLN A 124 15.46 5.56 -6.73
CA GLN A 124 16.59 6.43 -6.36
C GLN A 124 16.30 7.92 -6.60
N ARG A 125 15.72 8.25 -7.75
CA ARG A 125 15.38 9.64 -8.09
C ARG A 125 14.31 10.19 -7.16
N ALA A 126 13.23 9.44 -6.95
CA ALA A 126 12.12 9.86 -6.10
C ALA A 126 12.59 10.19 -4.69
N ILE A 127 13.40 9.32 -4.06
CA ILE A 127 13.88 9.56 -2.69
C ILE A 127 14.92 10.67 -2.63
N LYS A 128 15.82 10.79 -3.62
CA LYS A 128 16.78 11.91 -3.69
C LYS A 128 16.07 13.26 -3.79
N ASP A 129 15.04 13.35 -4.62
CA ASP A 129 14.26 14.57 -4.77
C ASP A 129 13.51 14.89 -3.47
N ALA A 130 12.94 13.89 -2.80
CA ALA A 130 12.29 14.05 -1.50
C ALA A 130 13.26 14.56 -0.41
N LEU A 131 14.46 13.98 -0.32
CA LEU A 131 15.52 14.39 0.61
C LEU A 131 16.01 15.82 0.37
N LYS A 132 16.06 16.29 -0.88
CA LYS A 132 16.49 17.66 -1.19
C LYS A 132 15.55 18.73 -0.65
N ASN A 133 14.25 18.42 -0.50
CA ASN A 133 13.26 19.42 -0.14
C ASN A 133 12.61 19.21 1.23
N ILE A 134 12.96 18.18 1.99
CA ILE A 134 12.57 18.11 3.40
C ILE A 134 13.20 19.29 4.15
N LYS A 135 12.38 20.02 4.92
CA LYS A 135 12.81 21.11 5.78
C LYS A 135 12.53 20.72 7.21
N THR A 136 13.58 20.42 7.97
CA THR A 136 13.49 20.08 9.39
C THR A 136 13.87 21.29 10.24
N ASP A 137 13.25 21.43 11.41
CA ASP A 137 13.69 22.42 12.39
C ASP A 137 15.08 22.03 12.93
N LYS A 138 16.05 22.95 12.82
CA LYS A 138 17.45 22.69 13.21
C LYS A 138 17.70 22.78 14.72
N TYR A 139 16.72 23.20 15.50
CA TYR A 139 16.81 23.35 16.96
C TYR A 139 15.88 22.37 17.68
N ILE A 140 14.62 22.28 17.26
CA ILE A 140 13.61 21.42 17.89
C ILE A 140 13.99 19.94 17.70
N GLU A 141 14.29 19.52 16.47
CA GLU A 141 14.55 18.10 16.18
C GLU A 141 15.79 17.56 16.93
N PRO A 142 16.96 18.22 16.94
CA PRO A 142 18.09 17.76 17.74
C PRO A 142 17.82 17.81 19.25
N TYR A 143 17.09 18.82 19.73
CA TYR A 143 16.78 18.95 21.15
C TYR A 143 15.88 17.84 21.65
N VAL A 144 14.81 17.51 20.92
CA VAL A 144 13.91 16.40 21.28
C VAL A 144 14.67 15.07 21.28
N ARG A 145 15.57 14.84 20.32
CA ARG A 145 16.41 13.62 20.28
C ARG A 145 17.39 13.54 21.44
N TYR A 146 18.04 14.66 21.79
CA TYR A 146 18.89 14.74 22.97
C TYR A 146 18.12 14.42 24.26
N LEU A 147 16.90 14.93 24.40
CA LEU A 147 16.05 14.59 25.55
C LEU A 147 15.67 13.10 25.58
N ALA A 148 15.40 12.50 24.43
CA ALA A 148 15.17 11.05 24.31
C ALA A 148 16.40 10.26 24.78
N GLU A 149 17.59 10.60 24.28
CA GLU A 149 18.85 9.93 24.67
C GLU A 149 19.14 10.01 26.17
N LYS A 150 18.78 11.13 26.82
CA LYS A 150 18.97 11.30 28.26
C LYS A 150 18.00 10.47 29.12
N LYS A 151 16.78 10.23 28.62
CA LYS A 151 15.67 9.69 29.42
C LYS A 151 15.36 8.22 29.14
N LEU A 152 15.48 7.80 27.89
CA LEU A 152 15.02 6.48 27.45
C LEU A 152 16.09 5.41 27.64
N PRO A 153 15.70 4.17 27.97
CA PRO A 153 16.64 3.06 28.00
C PRO A 153 17.16 2.73 26.59
N ASN A 154 18.37 2.15 26.50
CA ASN A 154 18.98 1.76 25.23
C ASN A 154 18.06 0.88 24.36
N SER A 155 17.23 0.03 24.97
CA SER A 155 16.26 -0.83 24.28
C SER A 155 15.19 -0.08 23.50
N GLU A 156 14.82 1.13 23.93
CA GLU A 156 13.87 2.00 23.23
C GLU A 156 14.57 2.89 22.20
N LEU A 157 15.76 3.41 22.54
CA LEU A 157 16.56 4.22 21.62
C LEU A 157 16.89 3.49 20.31
N ILE A 158 17.23 2.20 20.38
CA ILE A 158 17.52 1.38 19.18
C ILE A 158 16.27 1.09 18.33
N GLN A 159 15.07 1.22 18.90
CA GLN A 159 13.79 1.01 18.21
C GLN A 159 13.18 2.31 17.69
N MET A 160 13.73 3.46 18.10
CA MET A 160 13.26 4.77 17.68
C MET A 160 13.39 4.94 16.16
N ARG A 161 12.34 5.47 15.54
CA ARG A 161 12.23 5.66 14.09
C ARG A 161 12.00 7.14 13.76
N PRO A 162 13.05 7.98 13.86
CA PRO A 162 12.91 9.41 13.57
C PRO A 162 12.70 9.69 12.09
N TYR A 163 13.00 8.72 11.22
CA TYR A 163 12.79 8.81 9.79
C TYR A 163 11.96 7.63 9.28
N SER A 164 11.06 7.88 8.33
CA SER A 164 10.36 6.86 7.57
C SER A 164 10.09 7.35 6.15
N VAL A 165 9.81 6.45 5.22
CA VAL A 165 9.44 6.80 3.85
C VAL A 165 8.04 6.28 3.56
N MET A 166 7.17 7.14 3.04
CA MET A 166 5.94 6.72 2.41
C MET A 166 6.12 6.59 0.89
N MET A 167 5.75 5.44 0.32
CA MET A 167 5.88 5.14 -1.11
C MET A 167 4.50 4.93 -1.74
N LEU A 168 4.18 5.69 -2.79
CA LEU A 168 3.01 5.48 -3.64
C LEU A 168 3.45 5.33 -5.09
N ASN A 169 3.31 4.15 -5.67
CA ASN A 169 3.62 3.92 -7.09
C ASN A 169 2.36 3.60 -7.88
N THR A 170 2.39 3.89 -9.19
CA THR A 170 1.37 3.40 -10.10
C THR A 170 1.38 1.87 -10.08
N GLY A 171 0.22 1.26 -9.80
CA GLY A 171 0.09 -0.19 -9.69
C GLY A 171 0.04 -0.91 -11.03
N PHE A 172 -0.01 -2.24 -10.96
CA PHE A 172 -0.02 -3.10 -12.14
C PHE A 172 -1.28 -2.87 -13.00
N THR A 173 -1.17 -3.23 -14.27
CA THR A 173 -2.29 -3.25 -15.23
C THR A 173 -2.21 -4.56 -16.01
N ALA A 174 -3.22 -4.85 -16.83
CA ALA A 174 -3.21 -6.04 -17.69
C ALA A 174 -2.02 -6.07 -18.68
N LYS A 175 -1.33 -4.94 -18.90
CA LYS A 175 -0.18 -4.81 -19.81
C LYS A 175 1.16 -4.68 -19.11
N LYS A 176 1.16 -4.30 -17.82
CA LYS A 176 2.36 -3.88 -17.10
C LYS A 176 2.34 -4.50 -15.71
N ARG A 177 3.42 -5.19 -15.34
CA ARG A 177 3.58 -5.77 -14.00
C ARG A 177 3.92 -4.70 -12.96
N GLY A 178 3.76 -5.04 -11.68
CA GLY A 178 4.36 -4.28 -10.58
C GLY A 178 5.88 -4.51 -10.53
N ASN A 179 6.65 -3.46 -10.21
CA ASN A 179 8.11 -3.51 -10.04
C ASN A 179 8.51 -2.99 -8.65
N GLU A 180 7.66 -3.18 -7.65
CA GLU A 180 7.84 -2.59 -6.31
C GLU A 180 9.16 -3.02 -5.65
N ASP A 181 9.54 -4.31 -5.75
CA ASP A 181 10.81 -4.80 -5.17
C ASP A 181 12.03 -4.05 -5.70
N ASP A 182 12.09 -3.79 -7.01
CA ASP A 182 13.19 -3.04 -7.63
C ASP A 182 13.15 -1.55 -7.25
N ILE A 183 11.95 -0.96 -7.16
CA ILE A 183 11.81 0.43 -6.71
C ILE A 183 12.29 0.59 -5.26
N ILE A 184 11.90 -0.33 -4.38
CA ILE A 184 12.29 -0.38 -2.98
C ILE A 184 13.81 -0.57 -2.87
N GLU A 185 14.40 -1.47 -3.64
CA GLU A 185 15.86 -1.64 -3.72
C GLU A 185 16.55 -0.33 -4.10
N GLY A 186 16.01 0.39 -5.10
CA GLY A 186 16.48 1.72 -5.48
C GLY A 186 16.44 2.75 -4.36
N ILE A 187 15.35 2.78 -3.58
CA ILE A 187 15.20 3.68 -2.43
C ILE A 187 16.21 3.32 -1.33
N VAL A 188 16.29 2.04 -0.97
CA VAL A 188 17.18 1.51 0.08
C VAL A 188 18.65 1.77 -0.25
N ASN A 189 19.05 1.70 -1.52
CA ASN A 189 20.40 2.05 -1.96
C ASN A 189 20.82 3.50 -1.65
N ILE A 190 19.86 4.39 -1.37
CA ILE A 190 20.12 5.79 -0.98
C ILE A 190 20.04 5.99 0.53
N ILE A 191 19.05 5.40 1.19
CA ILE A 191 18.73 5.70 2.60
C ILE A 191 19.18 4.63 3.60
N GLY A 192 19.58 3.46 3.11
CA GLY A 192 19.94 2.29 3.92
C GLY A 192 18.73 1.48 4.40
N TYR A 193 19.00 0.29 4.94
CA TYR A 193 17.98 -0.72 5.29
C TYR A 193 17.20 -0.45 6.59
N ARG A 194 17.61 0.52 7.41
CA ARG A 194 16.98 0.77 8.72
C ARG A 194 15.78 1.70 8.67
N ILE A 195 15.61 2.45 7.60
CA ILE A 195 14.52 3.42 7.47
C ILE A 195 13.30 2.71 6.89
N PRO A 196 12.18 2.63 7.64
CA PRO A 196 11.04 1.87 7.18
C PRO A 196 10.38 2.52 5.96
N ILE A 197 9.99 1.71 5.00
CA ILE A 197 9.27 2.12 3.78
C ILE A 197 7.85 1.58 3.87
N ILE A 198 6.85 2.46 3.90
CA ILE A 198 5.43 2.11 4.05
C ILE A 198 4.63 2.65 2.86
N GLY A 199 3.58 1.99 2.42
CA GLY A 199 2.68 2.57 1.44
C GLY A 199 1.88 1.54 0.64
N GLY A 200 1.58 1.88 -0.61
CA GLY A 200 0.82 1.00 -1.48
C GLY A 200 0.82 1.41 -2.95
N SER A 201 0.48 0.44 -3.79
CA SER A 201 0.39 0.61 -5.24
C SER A 201 -1.01 1.06 -5.64
N SER A 202 -1.09 2.07 -6.50
CA SER A 202 -2.35 2.65 -7.01
C SER A 202 -3.25 1.59 -7.66
N GLY A 203 -4.57 1.78 -7.58
CA GLY A 203 -5.57 0.93 -8.20
C GLY A 203 -6.46 1.66 -9.20
N ASP A 204 -7.33 0.91 -9.90
CA ASP A 204 -8.32 1.47 -10.82
C ASP A 204 -9.68 0.73 -10.80
N ASP A 205 -10.17 0.40 -9.60
CA ASP A 205 -11.45 -0.29 -9.39
C ASP A 205 -11.58 -1.63 -10.16
N PHE A 206 -10.47 -2.36 -10.20
CA PHE A 206 -10.32 -3.66 -10.89
C PHE A 206 -10.49 -3.58 -12.41
N ASN A 207 -10.34 -2.38 -13.00
CA ASN A 207 -10.35 -2.25 -14.46
C ASN A 207 -9.04 -2.77 -15.09
N LEU A 208 -7.93 -2.73 -14.35
CA LEU A 208 -6.59 -3.16 -14.78
C LEU A 208 -6.13 -2.50 -16.08
N LYS A 209 -6.54 -1.24 -16.31
CA LYS A 209 -6.21 -0.48 -17.52
C LYS A 209 -5.14 0.56 -17.26
N LYS A 210 -5.34 1.40 -16.24
CA LYS A 210 -4.54 2.61 -16.06
C LYS A 210 -4.68 3.14 -14.64
N THR A 211 -3.55 3.44 -14.01
CA THR A 211 -3.46 3.98 -12.65
C THR A 211 -2.61 5.25 -12.65
N TYR A 212 -2.84 6.15 -11.68
CA TYR A 212 -2.15 7.42 -11.60
C TYR A 212 -1.66 7.70 -10.17
N SER A 213 -0.56 8.44 -10.08
CA SER A 213 -0.06 9.06 -8.86
C SER A 213 -0.05 10.58 -9.01
N PHE A 214 -0.15 11.32 -7.91
CA PHE A 214 -0.26 12.78 -7.91
C PHE A 214 0.78 13.40 -6.98
N LEU A 215 1.43 14.47 -7.43
CA LEU A 215 2.33 15.26 -6.60
C LEU A 215 2.11 16.75 -6.89
N ASN A 216 1.68 17.51 -5.89
CA ASN A 216 1.52 18.97 -5.93
C ASN A 216 0.80 19.49 -7.19
N GLY A 217 -0.39 18.96 -7.49
CA GLY A 217 -1.20 19.39 -8.64
C GLY A 217 -0.80 18.77 -9.99
N LEU A 218 0.24 17.94 -10.02
CA LEU A 218 0.64 17.22 -11.24
C LEU A 218 0.23 15.75 -11.17
N VAL A 219 -0.29 15.25 -12.30
CA VAL A 219 -0.68 13.85 -12.51
C VAL A 219 0.46 13.11 -13.20
N TYR A 220 0.80 11.92 -12.68
CA TYR A 220 1.84 11.07 -13.22
C TYR A 220 1.32 9.66 -13.52
N GLU A 221 1.87 9.10 -14.59
CA GLU A 221 1.76 7.70 -14.97
C GLU A 221 3.14 7.07 -14.88
N ASP A 222 3.21 5.74 -14.78
CA ASP A 222 4.47 5.00 -14.82
C ASP A 222 5.51 5.58 -13.84
N SER A 223 5.08 5.77 -12.60
CA SER A 223 5.80 6.59 -11.62
C SER A 223 5.72 6.05 -10.21
N VAL A 224 6.69 6.48 -9.40
CA VAL A 224 6.70 6.33 -7.95
C VAL A 224 6.86 7.69 -7.31
N ILE A 225 6.08 7.93 -6.26
CA ILE A 225 6.19 9.06 -5.37
C ILE A 225 6.77 8.57 -4.04
N CYS A 226 7.80 9.25 -3.57
CA CYS A 226 8.38 9.04 -2.25
C CYS A 226 8.15 10.26 -1.38
N THR A 227 7.71 10.04 -0.15
CA THR A 227 7.65 11.05 0.89
C THR A 227 8.57 10.65 2.02
N ILE A 228 9.68 11.38 2.21
CA ILE A 228 10.51 11.24 3.40
C ILE A 228 9.83 11.98 4.55
N ILE A 229 9.68 11.31 5.68
CA ILE A 229 9.07 11.81 6.91
C ILE A 229 10.18 11.89 7.95
N SER A 230 10.44 13.07 8.50
CA SER A 230 11.24 13.26 9.71
C SER A 230 10.28 13.58 10.85
N SER A 231 10.31 12.79 11.92
CA SER A 231 9.34 12.87 13.00
C SER A 231 10.02 12.87 14.36
N SER A 232 9.72 13.89 15.15
CA SER A 232 9.93 13.92 16.60
C SER A 232 8.75 13.32 17.37
N ILE A 233 7.75 12.77 16.67
CA ILE A 233 6.63 11.99 17.21
C ILE A 233 6.86 10.50 16.94
N LYS A 234 6.47 9.62 17.88
CA LYS A 234 6.58 8.16 17.68
C LYS A 234 5.74 7.73 16.46
N ILE A 235 6.34 6.97 15.54
CA ILE A 235 5.65 6.39 14.39
C ILE A 235 5.59 4.87 14.55
N GLY A 236 4.38 4.32 14.48
CA GLY A 236 4.13 2.89 14.51
C GLY A 236 3.71 2.38 13.14
N SER A 237 4.20 1.21 12.73
CA SER A 237 3.81 0.57 11.47
C SER A 237 3.65 -0.92 11.65
N TYR A 238 2.67 -1.54 11.00
CA TYR A 238 2.45 -2.98 11.14
C TYR A 238 1.77 -3.57 9.90
N VAL A 239 1.91 -4.89 9.72
CA VAL A 239 1.24 -5.64 8.65
C VAL A 239 0.59 -6.90 9.20
N SER A 240 -0.60 -7.23 8.69
CA SER A 240 -1.30 -8.50 8.95
C SER A 240 -2.05 -8.99 7.71
N HIS A 241 -2.16 -10.30 7.54
CA HIS A 241 -2.78 -10.95 6.37
C HIS A 241 -3.85 -12.01 6.74
N GLY A 242 -3.95 -12.41 8.01
CA GLY A 242 -4.95 -13.38 8.47
C GLY A 242 -4.74 -14.82 7.99
N TYR A 243 -3.55 -15.19 7.52
CA TYR A 243 -3.20 -16.57 7.12
C TYR A 243 -2.42 -17.28 8.22
N LEU A 244 -2.54 -18.61 8.25
CA LEU A 244 -1.74 -19.49 9.10
C LEU A 244 -0.98 -20.50 8.23
N PRO A 245 0.24 -20.89 8.62
CA PRO A 245 0.97 -21.94 7.91
C PRO A 245 0.26 -23.28 8.04
N THR A 246 0.43 -24.12 7.03
CA THR A 246 0.14 -25.55 7.10
C THR A 246 1.44 -26.34 7.32
N GLU A 247 1.35 -27.65 7.50
CA GLU A 247 2.52 -28.52 7.57
C GLU A 247 3.19 -28.74 6.21
N LYS A 248 2.52 -28.33 5.12
CA LYS A 248 3.07 -28.46 3.76
C LYS A 248 3.99 -27.29 3.45
N SER A 249 5.17 -27.62 2.93
CA SER A 249 6.16 -26.65 2.46
C SER A 249 6.87 -27.17 1.21
N VAL A 250 7.58 -26.27 0.53
CA VAL A 250 8.44 -26.55 -0.63
C VAL A 250 9.77 -25.84 -0.48
N PHE A 251 10.85 -26.50 -0.85
CA PHE A 251 12.17 -25.90 -0.96
C PHE A 251 12.42 -25.39 -2.38
N ILE A 252 12.87 -24.14 -2.51
CA ILE A 252 13.12 -23.49 -3.79
C ILE A 252 14.55 -23.78 -4.26
N ASN A 253 14.71 -24.84 -5.07
CA ASN A 253 16.02 -25.21 -5.60
C ASN A 253 16.57 -24.23 -6.64
N LYS A 254 15.69 -23.73 -7.52
CA LYS A 254 16.09 -22.84 -8.62
C LYS A 254 15.05 -21.76 -8.86
N ALA A 255 15.44 -20.51 -8.68
CA ALA A 255 14.62 -19.34 -8.94
C ALA A 255 15.48 -18.18 -9.46
N GLN A 256 14.89 -17.34 -10.30
CA GLN A 256 15.49 -16.08 -10.75
C GLN A 256 14.43 -14.98 -10.70
N ASP A 257 14.68 -13.98 -9.87
CA ASP A 257 13.76 -12.89 -9.57
C ASP A 257 12.34 -13.41 -9.25
N TYR A 258 11.42 -13.25 -10.20
CA TYR A 258 10.00 -13.57 -10.07
C TYR A 258 9.66 -14.99 -10.52
N THR A 259 10.59 -15.70 -11.15
CA THR A 259 10.32 -17.01 -11.76
C THR A 259 10.96 -18.11 -10.94
N VAL A 260 10.13 -19.05 -10.49
CA VAL A 260 10.59 -20.29 -9.85
C VAL A 260 10.55 -21.40 -10.89
N TYR A 261 11.72 -21.99 -11.12
CA TYR A 261 11.92 -23.08 -12.08
C TYR A 261 11.77 -24.45 -11.41
N GLU A 262 12.31 -24.59 -10.21
CA GLU A 262 12.39 -25.87 -9.50
C GLU A 262 12.00 -25.74 -8.02
N MET A 263 11.12 -26.65 -7.57
CA MET A 263 10.70 -26.83 -6.18
C MET A 263 10.86 -28.31 -5.80
N ASP A 264 11.50 -28.61 -4.67
CA ASP A 264 11.80 -29.97 -4.20
C ASP A 264 12.39 -30.88 -5.30
N LYS A 265 13.34 -30.35 -6.08
CA LYS A 265 13.99 -31.02 -7.23
C LYS A 265 13.05 -31.45 -8.36
N LYS A 266 11.88 -30.83 -8.46
CA LYS A 266 10.88 -31.04 -9.53
C LYS A 266 10.53 -29.71 -10.20
N ASN A 267 9.96 -29.77 -11.42
CA ASN A 267 9.41 -28.57 -12.06
C ASN A 267 8.43 -27.87 -11.11
N ALA A 268 8.57 -26.54 -10.98
CA ALA A 268 7.83 -25.76 -10.00
C ALA A 268 6.31 -25.96 -10.07
N PHE A 269 5.72 -25.98 -11.27
CA PHE A 269 4.27 -26.11 -11.41
C PHE A 269 3.77 -27.52 -11.08
N ASP A 270 4.54 -28.56 -11.44
CA ASP A 270 4.22 -29.95 -11.08
C ASP A 270 4.23 -30.10 -9.56
N ARG A 271 5.28 -29.62 -8.90
CA ARG A 271 5.39 -29.71 -7.45
C ARG A 271 4.32 -28.92 -6.73
N TYR A 272 4.04 -27.70 -7.18
CA TYR A 272 2.96 -26.89 -6.61
C TYR A 272 1.62 -27.60 -6.71
N SER A 273 1.29 -28.19 -7.87
CA SER A 273 0.09 -28.98 -8.12
C SER A 273 -0.07 -30.15 -7.13
N GLU A 274 1.01 -30.89 -6.86
CA GLU A 274 1.05 -31.95 -5.85
C GLU A 274 0.77 -31.41 -4.44
N VAL A 275 1.43 -30.31 -4.05
CA VAL A 275 1.35 -29.73 -2.70
C VAL A 275 -0.05 -29.24 -2.40
N ILE A 276 -0.70 -28.53 -3.33
CA ILE A 276 -2.07 -28.05 -3.15
C ILE A 276 -3.13 -29.12 -3.40
N GLY A 277 -2.74 -30.31 -3.90
CA GLY A 277 -3.65 -31.42 -4.17
C GLY A 277 -4.65 -31.14 -5.28
N LYS A 278 -4.27 -30.36 -6.30
CA LYS A 278 -5.12 -30.05 -7.47
C LYS A 278 -4.37 -30.33 -8.75
N THR A 279 -5.06 -30.80 -9.78
CA THR A 279 -4.45 -31.01 -11.11
C THR A 279 -4.02 -29.68 -11.73
N LYS A 280 -2.98 -29.70 -12.57
CA LYS A 280 -2.54 -28.52 -13.34
C LYS A 280 -3.68 -27.88 -14.14
N GLU A 281 -4.58 -28.69 -14.69
CA GLU A 281 -5.74 -28.22 -15.45
C GLU A 281 -6.75 -27.46 -14.57
N ASN A 282 -6.91 -27.83 -13.29
CA ASN A 282 -7.77 -27.12 -12.34
C ASN A 282 -7.13 -25.82 -11.82
N ILE A 283 -5.82 -25.71 -11.92
CA ILE A 283 -5.06 -24.53 -11.50
C ILE A 283 -4.92 -23.54 -12.65
N TRP A 284 -4.57 -24.05 -13.84
CA TRP A 284 -4.32 -23.29 -15.05
C TRP A 284 -4.85 -24.07 -16.27
N PRO A 285 -6.17 -23.95 -16.58
CA PRO A 285 -6.80 -24.67 -17.68
C PRO A 285 -6.15 -24.35 -19.04
N LYS A 286 -5.98 -25.35 -19.91
CA LYS A 286 -5.49 -25.14 -21.29
C LYS A 286 -6.45 -24.30 -22.14
N THR A 287 -7.72 -24.17 -21.77
CA THR A 287 -8.65 -23.22 -22.40
C THR A 287 -8.29 -21.77 -22.11
N MET A 288 -7.48 -21.50 -21.07
CA MET A 288 -6.71 -20.25 -20.90
C MET A 288 -5.46 -20.23 -21.79
N LYS A 289 -5.49 -20.89 -22.97
CA LYS A 289 -4.61 -20.64 -24.13
C LYS A 289 -4.82 -19.23 -24.74
N LEU A 290 -5.01 -18.22 -23.88
CA LEU A 290 -4.61 -16.83 -24.12
C LEU A 290 -3.08 -16.68 -24.01
N GLN A 291 -2.28 -17.73 -24.23
CA GLN A 291 -0.81 -17.63 -24.30
C GLN A 291 -0.32 -16.73 -25.47
N LYS A 292 -1.20 -16.35 -26.42
CA LYS A 292 -0.94 -15.30 -27.42
C LYS A 292 -1.46 -13.90 -27.05
N LEU A 293 -2.19 -13.77 -25.95
CA LEU A 293 -2.72 -12.51 -25.47
C LEU A 293 -2.05 -12.21 -24.12
N GLY A 294 -0.92 -11.52 -24.18
CA GLY A 294 -0.66 -10.52 -23.16
C GLY A 294 -1.93 -9.68 -23.01
N SER A 295 -2.42 -9.54 -21.78
CA SER A 295 -3.73 -8.97 -21.41
C SER A 295 -4.95 -9.83 -21.75
N ILE A 296 -5.79 -10.07 -20.73
CA ILE A 296 -7.23 -10.27 -20.93
C ILE A 296 -7.70 -9.09 -21.78
N SER A 297 -8.33 -9.35 -22.94
CA SER A 297 -8.66 -8.27 -23.86
C SER A 297 -9.54 -7.23 -23.15
N THR A 298 -9.23 -5.96 -23.35
CA THR A 298 -9.94 -4.83 -22.73
C THR A 298 -11.43 -4.86 -23.10
N ALA A 299 -11.75 -5.45 -24.26
CA ALA A 299 -13.11 -5.71 -24.73
C ALA A 299 -13.82 -6.81 -23.91
N PHE A 300 -13.15 -7.93 -23.61
CA PHE A 300 -13.72 -8.98 -22.75
C PHE A 300 -13.95 -8.49 -21.31
N MET A 301 -13.00 -7.74 -20.73
CA MET A 301 -13.16 -7.12 -19.42
C MET A 301 -14.35 -6.15 -19.40
N SER A 302 -14.51 -5.34 -20.47
CA SER A 302 -15.62 -4.40 -20.59
C SER A 302 -16.97 -5.10 -20.79
N PHE A 303 -17.00 -6.22 -21.53
CA PHE A 303 -18.20 -7.04 -21.75
C PHE A 303 -18.63 -7.77 -20.49
N ALA A 304 -17.70 -8.44 -19.82
CA ALA A 304 -17.94 -9.12 -18.54
C ALA A 304 -18.42 -8.14 -17.46
N LYS A 305 -17.82 -6.94 -17.38
CA LYS A 305 -18.29 -5.88 -16.47
C LYS A 305 -19.71 -5.40 -16.80
N LYS A 306 -20.06 -5.23 -18.08
CA LYS A 306 -21.44 -4.87 -18.50
C LYS A 306 -22.47 -5.95 -18.14
N LEU A 307 -22.04 -7.21 -18.08
CA LEU A 307 -22.88 -8.34 -17.67
C LEU A 307 -22.83 -8.64 -16.16
N GLY A 308 -22.12 -7.83 -15.36
CA GLY A 308 -21.95 -8.09 -13.92
C GLY A 308 -21.11 -9.34 -13.60
N ILE A 309 -20.37 -9.87 -14.57
CA ILE A 309 -19.48 -11.02 -14.41
C ILE A 309 -18.18 -10.53 -13.75
N ASP A 310 -17.91 -11.04 -12.55
CA ASP A 310 -16.64 -10.81 -11.86
C ASP A 310 -15.53 -11.60 -12.57
N VAL A 311 -14.82 -10.92 -13.46
CA VAL A 311 -13.70 -11.47 -14.24
C VAL A 311 -12.58 -12.05 -13.37
N MET A 312 -12.41 -11.60 -12.13
CA MET A 312 -11.44 -12.19 -11.23
C MET A 312 -11.88 -13.56 -10.70
N LYS A 313 -13.18 -13.87 -10.68
CA LYS A 313 -13.70 -15.23 -10.41
C LYS A 313 -13.49 -16.19 -11.57
N LEU A 314 -13.16 -15.70 -12.76
CA LEU A 314 -12.89 -16.53 -13.94
C LEU A 314 -11.47 -17.11 -13.96
N SER A 315 -10.55 -16.58 -13.15
CA SER A 315 -9.19 -17.11 -13.03
C SER A 315 -9.07 -18.01 -11.80
N PRO A 316 -8.91 -19.34 -11.96
CA PRO A 316 -8.72 -20.25 -10.82
C PRO A 316 -7.51 -19.88 -9.95
N VAL A 317 -6.49 -19.24 -10.53
CA VAL A 317 -5.28 -18.79 -9.79
C VAL A 317 -5.58 -17.69 -8.78
N ILE A 318 -6.50 -16.77 -9.07
CA ILE A 318 -6.86 -15.72 -8.09
C ILE A 318 -7.50 -16.38 -6.87
N GLY A 319 -8.43 -17.31 -7.09
CA GLY A 319 -9.01 -18.10 -6.02
C GLY A 319 -7.96 -18.89 -5.22
N LEU A 320 -6.95 -19.46 -5.89
CA LEU A 320 -5.86 -20.18 -5.23
C LEU A 320 -4.97 -19.26 -4.40
N ASN A 321 -4.54 -18.12 -4.95
CA ASN A 321 -3.75 -17.12 -4.23
C ASN A 321 -4.47 -16.68 -2.95
N CYS A 322 -5.80 -16.47 -3.01
CA CYS A 322 -6.55 -16.02 -1.85
C CYS A 322 -6.87 -17.13 -0.81
N ASN A 323 -6.92 -18.40 -1.20
CA ASN A 323 -7.27 -19.49 -0.27
C ASN A 323 -6.04 -20.24 0.26
N SER A 324 -5.03 -20.41 -0.57
CA SER A 324 -3.86 -21.24 -0.27
C SER A 324 -2.59 -20.72 -0.93
N PRO A 325 -2.15 -19.48 -0.63
CA PRO A 325 -0.91 -18.96 -1.17
C PRO A 325 0.30 -19.65 -0.56
N LEU A 326 1.46 -19.46 -1.19
CA LEU A 326 2.74 -19.78 -0.58
C LEU A 326 3.25 -18.58 0.22
N ALA A 327 4.04 -18.81 1.26
CA ALA A 327 4.68 -17.73 2.00
C ALA A 327 6.10 -18.07 2.43
N LEU A 328 6.98 -17.07 2.33
CA LEU A 328 8.36 -17.14 2.78
C LEU A 328 8.42 -16.80 4.27
N VAL A 329 9.23 -17.53 5.05
CA VAL A 329 9.50 -17.12 6.44
C VAL A 329 10.51 -15.99 6.44
N GLU A 330 10.14 -14.81 6.94
CA GLU A 330 11.06 -13.69 7.15
C GLU A 330 11.01 -13.21 8.60
N TYR A 331 12.17 -13.07 9.23
CA TYR A 331 12.27 -12.54 10.60
C TYR A 331 12.22 -11.01 10.58
N LYS A 332 11.03 -10.45 10.39
CA LYS A 332 10.75 -9.02 10.59
C LYS A 332 9.79 -8.83 11.78
N PRO A 333 10.15 -8.03 12.80
CA PRO A 333 9.39 -7.96 14.05
C PRO A 333 7.99 -7.33 13.91
N TYR A 334 7.72 -6.63 12.80
CA TYR A 334 6.45 -5.95 12.53
C TYR A 334 5.51 -6.73 11.60
N VAL A 335 5.94 -7.92 11.13
CA VAL A 335 5.13 -8.81 10.30
C VAL A 335 4.48 -9.85 11.18
N LYS A 336 3.16 -9.72 11.44
CA LYS A 336 2.45 -10.77 12.18
C LYS A 336 2.45 -12.05 11.36
N GLY A 337 2.91 -13.13 11.99
CA GLY A 337 3.01 -14.45 11.36
C GLY A 337 4.42 -14.82 10.93
N ARG A 338 5.37 -13.87 10.78
CA ARG A 338 6.69 -14.14 10.16
C ARG A 338 6.60 -14.70 8.72
N PHE A 339 5.43 -14.63 8.08
CA PHE A 339 5.17 -15.21 6.76
C PHE A 339 4.88 -14.11 5.74
N TRP A 340 5.74 -14.01 4.75
CA TRP A 340 5.61 -13.11 3.61
C TRP A 340 4.87 -13.81 2.47
N ILE A 341 3.61 -13.46 2.26
CA ILE A 341 2.76 -14.05 1.22
C ILE A 341 3.38 -13.80 -0.16
N LYS A 342 3.44 -14.85 -0.99
CA LYS A 342 3.90 -14.82 -2.39
C LYS A 342 2.75 -15.30 -3.28
N ALA A 343 2.25 -14.42 -4.15
CA ALA A 343 1.16 -14.76 -5.05
C ALA A 343 1.68 -15.16 -6.43
N ILE A 344 1.03 -16.15 -7.04
CA ILE A 344 1.34 -16.62 -8.39
C ILE A 344 0.63 -15.71 -9.39
N ASP A 345 1.40 -15.10 -10.29
CA ASP A 345 0.90 -14.29 -11.40
C ASP A 345 0.53 -15.17 -12.61
N SER A 346 1.43 -16.06 -13.01
CA SER A 346 1.28 -16.83 -14.26
C SER A 346 2.05 -18.15 -14.27
N VAL A 347 1.66 -19.05 -15.18
CA VAL A 347 2.35 -20.32 -15.46
C VAL A 347 3.06 -20.22 -16.81
N ILE A 348 4.36 -20.54 -16.83
CA ILE A 348 5.20 -20.51 -18.04
C ILE A 348 5.41 -21.95 -18.53
N ASP A 349 5.11 -22.19 -19.81
CA ASP A 349 5.31 -23.47 -20.52
C ASP A 349 4.76 -24.70 -19.80
N ASN A 350 3.72 -24.53 -18.97
CA ASN A 350 3.15 -25.59 -18.13
C ASN A 350 4.18 -26.27 -17.19
N LYS A 351 5.28 -25.57 -16.88
CA LYS A 351 6.43 -26.07 -16.09
C LYS A 351 6.80 -25.15 -14.94
N TYR A 352 6.89 -23.84 -15.19
CA TYR A 352 7.42 -22.87 -14.22
C TYR A 352 6.34 -21.96 -13.68
N LEU A 353 6.58 -21.40 -12.49
CA LEU A 353 5.68 -20.46 -11.84
C LEU A 353 6.31 -19.08 -11.81
N ARG A 354 5.55 -18.08 -12.24
CA ARG A 354 5.89 -16.66 -12.07
C ARG A 354 5.07 -16.07 -10.95
N PHE A 355 5.74 -15.36 -10.04
CA PHE A 355 5.18 -14.71 -8.87
C PHE A 355 5.06 -13.19 -9.06
N THR A 356 4.24 -12.54 -8.25
CA THR A 356 4.05 -11.07 -8.21
C THR A 356 5.18 -10.33 -7.50
N GLU A 357 5.97 -11.04 -6.70
CA GLU A 357 7.17 -10.59 -6.00
C GLU A 357 8.36 -11.51 -6.32
N LYS A 358 9.56 -11.03 -6.05
CA LYS A 358 10.76 -11.88 -6.12
C LYS A 358 10.68 -13.02 -5.11
N VAL A 359 11.12 -14.21 -5.54
CA VAL A 359 11.23 -15.41 -4.72
C VAL A 359 12.71 -15.78 -4.60
N PRO A 360 13.29 -15.75 -3.39
CA PRO A 360 14.69 -16.10 -3.22
C PRO A 360 14.92 -17.59 -3.44
N GLN A 361 16.02 -17.94 -4.12
CA GLN A 361 16.50 -19.32 -4.21
C GLN A 361 16.95 -19.81 -2.83
N GLU A 362 17.01 -21.12 -2.63
CA GLU A 362 17.53 -21.78 -1.42
C GLU A 362 16.74 -21.43 -0.16
N ASN A 363 15.44 -21.19 -0.33
CA ASN A 363 14.52 -20.85 0.74
C ASN A 363 13.34 -21.83 0.78
N VAL A 364 12.64 -21.85 1.91
CA VAL A 364 11.44 -22.65 2.11
C VAL A 364 10.21 -21.75 2.01
N LEU A 365 9.25 -22.15 1.19
CA LEU A 365 7.92 -21.56 1.17
C LEU A 365 6.91 -22.50 1.82
N TYR A 366 6.08 -21.98 2.70
CA TYR A 366 5.01 -22.71 3.36
C TYR A 366 3.69 -22.50 2.64
N LEU A 367 2.93 -23.57 2.46
CA LEU A 367 1.55 -23.44 2.03
C LEU A 367 0.75 -22.86 3.18
N MET A 368 0.05 -21.77 2.91
CA MET A 368 -0.76 -21.06 3.87
C MET A 368 -2.23 -21.44 3.73
N LYS A 369 -3.01 -21.19 4.77
CA LYS A 369 -4.47 -21.27 4.74
C LYS A 369 -5.10 -20.13 5.51
N THR A 370 -6.28 -19.71 5.08
CA THR A 370 -7.11 -18.74 5.79
C THR A 370 -8.58 -19.14 5.73
N ASN A 371 -9.42 -18.38 6.42
CA ASN A 371 -10.86 -18.36 6.25
C ASN A 371 -11.35 -16.90 6.27
N LYS A 372 -12.61 -16.67 5.93
CA LYS A 372 -13.16 -15.31 5.86
C LYS A 372 -13.04 -14.55 7.18
N GLU A 373 -13.24 -15.22 8.31
CA GLU A 373 -13.18 -14.59 9.64
C GLU A 373 -11.76 -14.10 9.96
N LYS A 374 -10.74 -14.94 9.75
CA LYS A 374 -9.33 -14.59 9.99
C LYS A 374 -8.88 -13.48 9.06
N SER A 375 -9.24 -13.56 7.77
CA SER A 375 -8.94 -12.50 6.81
C SER A 375 -9.63 -11.18 7.19
N LEU A 376 -10.89 -11.20 7.63
CA LEU A 376 -11.60 -9.99 8.06
C LEU A 376 -10.90 -9.27 9.22
N ASN A 377 -10.20 -10.02 10.08
CA ASN A 377 -9.44 -9.48 11.20
C ASN A 377 -8.06 -8.94 10.81
N ALA A 378 -7.57 -9.12 9.58
CA ALA A 378 -6.26 -8.62 9.15
C ALA A 378 -6.14 -7.09 9.33
N GLY A 379 -7.14 -6.33 8.89
CA GLY A 379 -7.16 -4.86 9.04
C GLY A 379 -7.14 -4.39 10.50
N PRO A 380 -8.08 -4.85 11.36
CA PRO A 380 -8.07 -4.56 12.80
C PRO A 380 -6.74 -4.92 13.48
N GLU A 381 -6.18 -6.09 13.16
CA GLU A 381 -4.91 -6.54 13.73
C GLU A 381 -3.73 -5.67 13.30
N SER A 382 -3.71 -5.24 12.03
CA SER A 382 -2.72 -4.28 11.54
C SER A 382 -2.74 -3.02 12.39
N VAL A 383 -3.92 -2.42 12.53
CA VAL A 383 -4.11 -1.20 13.31
C VAL A 383 -3.69 -1.40 14.76
N ILE A 384 -4.14 -2.46 15.43
CA ILE A 384 -3.77 -2.75 16.82
C ILE A 384 -2.24 -2.89 16.97
N GLY A 385 -1.58 -3.60 16.05
CA GLY A 385 -0.13 -3.78 16.06
C GLY A 385 0.64 -2.47 15.89
N SER A 386 0.13 -1.56 15.03
CA SER A 386 0.73 -0.24 14.85
C SER A 386 0.47 0.70 16.05
N LEU A 387 -0.72 0.66 16.66
CA LEU A 387 -1.07 1.45 17.84
C LEU A 387 -0.22 1.10 19.06
N LYS A 388 0.12 -0.18 19.25
CA LYS A 388 1.00 -0.63 20.34
C LYS A 388 2.40 0.00 20.29
N GLN A 389 2.87 0.40 19.11
CA GLN A 389 4.19 1.05 18.94
C GLN A 389 4.16 2.55 19.25
N VAL A 390 2.99 3.12 19.52
CA VAL A 390 2.78 4.54 19.86
C VAL A 390 1.95 4.69 21.13
N ASP A 391 2.17 3.80 22.09
CA ASP A 391 1.53 3.83 23.42
C ASP A 391 -0.02 3.77 23.37
N ASN A 392 -0.58 3.23 22.29
CA ASN A 392 -2.02 3.22 21.97
C ASN A 392 -2.65 4.62 21.84
N GLU A 393 -1.85 5.66 21.68
CA GLU A 393 -2.28 7.05 21.56
C GLU A 393 -1.82 7.65 20.24
N ALA A 394 -2.64 7.52 19.20
CA ALA A 394 -2.36 8.09 17.89
C ALA A 394 -3.08 9.41 17.62
N SER A 395 -2.47 10.24 16.78
CA SER A 395 -3.01 11.49 16.24
C SER A 395 -3.66 11.28 14.86
N PHE A 396 -3.13 10.37 14.05
CA PHE A 396 -3.74 9.94 12.79
C PHE A 396 -3.27 8.53 12.38
N SER A 397 -3.95 7.94 11.39
CA SER A 397 -3.60 6.65 10.79
C SER A 397 -3.68 6.68 9.26
N LEU A 398 -2.79 5.96 8.60
CA LEU A 398 -2.80 5.64 7.17
C LEU A 398 -2.95 4.12 7.00
N ILE A 399 -3.83 3.70 6.09
CA ILE A 399 -4.13 2.28 5.87
C ILE A 399 -3.99 1.93 4.39
N PHE A 400 -3.26 0.86 4.09
CA PHE A 400 -3.10 0.33 2.74
C PHE A 400 -3.53 -1.14 2.76
N ASP A 401 -4.56 -1.48 1.99
CA ASP A 401 -5.17 -2.81 1.99
C ASP A 401 -5.10 -3.41 0.59
N CYS A 402 -4.78 -4.70 0.46
CA CYS A 402 -4.74 -5.36 -0.84
C CYS A 402 -6.11 -5.39 -1.51
N ALA A 403 -6.17 -5.06 -2.79
CA ALA A 403 -7.37 -5.25 -3.58
C ALA A 403 -7.71 -6.76 -3.73
N LEU A 404 -6.73 -7.66 -3.68
CA LEU A 404 -7.00 -9.10 -3.61
C LEU A 404 -7.58 -9.53 -2.26
N HIS A 405 -7.18 -8.87 -1.17
CA HIS A 405 -7.79 -9.06 0.14
C HIS A 405 -9.24 -8.58 0.13
N ARG A 406 -9.50 -7.37 -0.41
CA ARG A 406 -10.86 -6.86 -0.69
C ARG A 406 -11.70 -7.85 -1.50
N TRP A 407 -11.12 -8.41 -2.56
CA TRP A 407 -11.81 -9.38 -3.40
C TRP A 407 -12.17 -10.65 -2.62
N PHE A 408 -11.24 -11.16 -1.80
CA PHE A 408 -11.44 -12.37 -1.00
C PHE A 408 -12.55 -12.21 0.06
N ILE A 409 -12.54 -11.09 0.79
CA ILE A 409 -13.59 -10.78 1.78
C ILE A 409 -14.90 -10.31 1.12
N GLY A 410 -14.85 -9.87 -0.14
CA GLY A 410 -16.01 -9.54 -0.97
C GLY A 410 -16.92 -8.50 -0.35
N LYS A 411 -18.22 -8.84 -0.19
CA LYS A 411 -19.23 -7.96 0.43
C LYS A 411 -18.89 -7.52 1.86
N HIS A 412 -17.95 -8.19 2.51
CA HIS A 412 -17.52 -7.87 3.87
C HIS A 412 -16.40 -6.82 3.93
N ALA A 413 -15.98 -6.24 2.80
CA ALA A 413 -15.01 -5.14 2.79
C ALA A 413 -15.46 -3.96 3.66
N ALA A 414 -16.74 -3.57 3.58
CA ALA A 414 -17.32 -2.56 4.46
C ALA A 414 -17.20 -2.95 5.94
N LYS A 415 -17.42 -4.24 6.25
CA LYS A 415 -17.29 -4.75 7.61
C LYS A 415 -15.87 -4.70 8.13
N SER A 416 -14.88 -5.00 7.29
CA SER A 416 -13.47 -4.88 7.65
C SER A 416 -13.11 -3.44 8.03
N VAL A 417 -13.53 -2.45 7.23
CA VAL A 417 -13.30 -1.02 7.52
C VAL A 417 -14.06 -0.55 8.77
N GLU A 418 -15.27 -1.06 9.03
CA GLU A 418 -15.97 -0.80 10.29
C GLU A 418 -15.18 -1.30 11.51
N LEU A 419 -14.59 -2.49 11.43
CA LEU A 419 -13.78 -3.05 12.51
C LEU A 419 -12.49 -2.24 12.72
N ILE A 420 -11.86 -1.76 11.63
CA ILE A 420 -10.74 -0.81 11.73
C ILE A 420 -11.18 0.47 12.44
N LYS A 421 -12.29 1.07 12.00
CA LYS A 421 -12.85 2.28 12.61
C LYS A 421 -13.15 2.10 14.10
N LYS A 422 -13.68 0.94 14.50
CA LYS A 422 -13.93 0.61 15.92
C LYS A 422 -12.64 0.65 16.76
N ASN A 423 -11.51 0.18 16.21
CA ASN A 423 -10.22 0.21 16.90
C ASN A 423 -9.58 1.60 16.91
N LEU A 424 -9.76 2.38 15.84
CA LEU A 424 -9.26 3.76 15.75
C LEU A 424 -10.13 4.78 16.51
N LYS A 425 -11.38 4.43 16.84
CA LYS A 425 -12.33 5.32 17.54
C LYS A 425 -12.46 6.66 16.81
N ASN A 426 -11.97 7.75 17.41
CA ASN A 426 -12.03 9.11 16.88
C ASN A 426 -10.74 9.55 16.18
N ILE A 427 -9.74 8.67 16.05
CA ILE A 427 -8.47 8.98 15.38
C ILE A 427 -8.77 9.25 13.89
N PRO A 428 -8.38 10.40 13.32
CA PRO A 428 -8.42 10.66 11.89
C PRO A 428 -7.68 9.58 11.09
N PHE A 429 -8.31 8.99 10.08
CA PHE A 429 -7.67 8.01 9.20
C PHE A 429 -8.15 8.08 7.76
N VAL A 430 -7.21 7.84 6.85
CA VAL A 430 -7.49 7.60 5.43
C VAL A 430 -6.64 6.46 4.91
N GLY A 431 -7.03 5.92 3.78
CA GLY A 431 -6.36 4.80 3.17
C GLY A 431 -7.05 4.37 1.90
N PHE A 432 -6.60 3.26 1.33
CA PHE A 432 -7.20 2.71 0.15
C PHE A 432 -6.95 1.23 -0.03
N PHE A 433 -7.78 0.64 -0.90
CA PHE A 433 -7.54 -0.68 -1.47
C PHE A 433 -6.69 -0.54 -2.74
N GLY A 434 -5.51 -1.17 -2.75
CA GLY A 434 -4.47 -0.99 -3.76
C GLY A 434 -4.00 -2.29 -4.39
N TYR A 435 -3.14 -2.19 -5.40
CA TYR A 435 -2.57 -3.35 -6.11
C TYR A 435 -1.25 -3.85 -5.55
N GLY A 436 -1.04 -3.59 -4.27
CA GLY A 436 0.16 -3.92 -3.51
C GLY A 436 0.22 -3.06 -2.26
N GLU A 437 0.76 -3.62 -1.20
CA GLU A 437 0.96 -2.94 0.08
C GLU A 437 2.43 -3.00 0.43
N ILE A 438 2.96 -1.98 1.08
CA ILE A 438 4.39 -1.83 1.27
C ILE A 438 4.67 -1.65 2.76
N LEU A 439 5.52 -2.52 3.30
CA LEU A 439 6.17 -2.37 4.61
C LEU A 439 7.53 -3.08 4.53
N ASP A 440 8.59 -2.33 4.25
CA ASP A 440 9.97 -2.83 4.04
C ASP A 440 10.07 -3.93 2.98
N GLY A 441 9.23 -3.80 1.95
CA GLY A 441 9.04 -4.73 0.83
C GLY A 441 7.57 -4.78 0.41
N LYS A 442 7.30 -5.39 -0.77
CA LYS A 442 5.94 -5.62 -1.27
C LYS A 442 5.24 -6.79 -0.59
N HIS A 443 4.11 -6.50 0.03
CA HIS A 443 3.15 -7.46 0.55
C HIS A 443 1.98 -7.64 -0.42
N THR A 444 1.39 -8.82 -0.37
CA THR A 444 0.18 -9.17 -1.11
C THR A 444 -0.81 -9.83 -0.15
N LEU A 445 -2.11 -9.67 -0.38
CA LEU A 445 -3.19 -10.21 0.45
C LEU A 445 -3.10 -9.78 1.92
N SER A 446 -2.53 -8.60 2.15
CA SER A 446 -2.24 -8.08 3.47
C SER A 446 -2.93 -6.74 3.70
N VAL A 447 -2.86 -6.26 4.93
CA VAL A 447 -3.23 -4.92 5.32
C VAL A 447 -2.05 -4.33 6.08
N VAL A 448 -1.61 -3.15 5.65
CA VAL A 448 -0.56 -2.35 6.28
C VAL A 448 -1.19 -1.12 6.91
N SER A 449 -0.77 -0.78 8.13
CA SER A 449 -1.15 0.46 8.77
C SER A 449 0.07 1.20 9.31
N MET A 450 0.02 2.52 9.22
CA MET A 450 0.96 3.45 9.84
C MET A 450 0.18 4.42 10.73
N VAL A 451 0.67 4.64 11.96
CA VAL A 451 0.11 5.60 12.90
C VAL A 451 1.18 6.57 13.37
N ALA A 452 0.81 7.83 13.53
CA ALA A 452 1.63 8.79 14.26
C ALA A 452 1.05 8.97 15.66
N GLY A 453 1.90 8.91 16.69
CA GLY A 453 1.52 9.07 18.09
C GLY A 453 1.02 10.48 18.43
N LYS A 454 0.68 10.70 19.70
CA LYS A 454 0.44 12.03 20.27
C LYS A 454 1.66 12.61 20.97
N LYS A 455 2.51 11.73 21.51
CA LYS A 455 3.67 12.06 22.33
C LYS A 455 4.93 12.25 21.49
N LEU A 456 5.84 13.06 22.00
CA LEU A 456 7.17 13.16 21.42
C LEU A 456 7.92 11.85 21.64
N ILE A 457 8.95 11.61 20.84
CA ILE A 457 9.88 10.50 21.04
C ILE A 457 10.65 10.63 22.38
N SER A 458 10.67 11.81 23.00
CA SER A 458 11.32 12.07 24.29
C SER A 458 10.45 11.87 25.53
N ASP A 459 9.18 11.48 25.32
CA ASP A 459 8.16 11.26 26.34
C ASP A 459 7.85 9.76 26.45
#